data_AF-A0A2V7LAH6-F1
#
_entry.id   AF-A0A2V7LAH6-F1
#
_cell.length_a   1.000
_cell.length_b   1.000
_cell.length_c   1.000
_cell.angle_alpha   90.00
_cell.angle_beta   90.00
_cell.angle_gamma   90.00
#
_symmetry.space_group_name_H-M   'P 1'
#
loop_
_entity.id
_entity.type
_entity.pdbx_description
1 polymer ?
#
loop_
_entity_poly.entity_id
_entity_poly.type
_entity_poly.pdbx_seq_one_letter_code
_entity_poly.pdbx_strand_id
1 'polypeptide(L)'
;MSTDAGYLSRTAGLLHECLRDVIRTHQPEIERVLAGEPLDPQAPPELVARAIQAQGMWFQLLSIAEQNAAMRQRRQREVERGHDQLRGTFAQVVSA
;
A
#
# COMPACT_ATOMS: atom_id res chain seq x y z
N MET A 1 12.25 10.56 11.00
CA MET A 1 11.01 9.95 10.47
C MET A 1 10.38 9.11 11.55
N SER A 2 9.08 9.25 11.83
CA SER A 2 8.37 8.38 12.78
C SER A 2 8.43 6.93 12.31
N THR A 3 8.49 5.96 13.24
CA THR A 3 8.62 4.52 12.94
C THR A 3 7.55 4.02 11.95
N ASP A 4 6.35 4.59 12.02
CA ASP A 4 5.23 4.27 11.12
C ASP A 4 5.44 4.78 9.69
N ALA A 5 5.98 5.99 9.53
CA ALA A 5 6.31 6.52 8.20
C ALA A 5 7.42 5.69 7.53
N GLY A 6 8.38 5.22 8.33
CA GLY A 6 9.41 4.29 7.85
C GLY A 6 8.86 2.92 7.46
N TYR A 7 7.88 2.40 8.21
CA TYR A 7 7.21 1.14 7.89
C TYR A 7 6.38 1.26 6.61
N LEU A 8 5.55 2.31 6.49
CA LEU A 8 4.75 2.58 5.30
C LEU A 8 5.63 2.64 4.04
N SER A 9 6.73 3.40 4.10
CA SER A 9 7.65 3.53 2.98
C SER A 9 8.27 2.19 2.56
N ARG A 10 8.67 1.34 3.52
CA ARG A 10 9.20 -0.01 3.21
C ARG A 10 8.15 -0.93 2.61
N THR A 11 6.94 -0.95 3.18
CA THR A 11 5.84 -1.78 2.67
C THR A 11 5.43 -1.34 1.27
N ALA A 12 5.30 -0.03 1.04
CA ALA A 12 5.03 0.51 -0.29
C ALA A 12 6.13 0.15 -1.29
N GLY A 13 7.41 0.25 -0.89
CA GLY A 13 8.55 -0.16 -1.71
C GLY A 13 8.47 -1.65 -2.11
N LEU A 14 8.21 -2.54 -1.16
CA LEU A 14 8.06 -3.97 -1.42
C LEU A 14 6.89 -4.26 -2.37
N LEU A 15 5.74 -3.64 -2.16
CA LEU A 15 4.57 -3.82 -3.03
C LEU A 15 4.83 -3.28 -4.45
N HIS A 16 5.57 -2.19 -4.58
CA HIS A 16 5.98 -1.64 -5.86
C HIS A 16 6.90 -2.61 -6.62
N GLU A 17 7.88 -3.20 -5.94
CA GLU A 17 8.78 -4.21 -6.52
C GLU A 17 7.99 -5.45 -6.99
N CYS A 18 7.10 -5.98 -6.16
CA CYS A 18 6.24 -7.11 -6.55
C CYS A 18 5.37 -6.77 -7.77
N LEU A 19 4.77 -5.57 -7.81
CA LEU A 19 3.98 -5.13 -8.96
C LEU A 19 4.83 -5.06 -10.24
N ARG A 20 6.06 -4.55 -10.14
CA ARG A 20 7.00 -4.50 -11.27
C ARG A 20 7.33 -5.91 -11.78
N ASP A 21 7.54 -6.87 -10.89
CA ASP A 21 7.86 -8.25 -11.30
C ASP A 21 6.68 -8.93 -12.01
N VAL A 22 5.45 -8.70 -11.53
CA VAL A 22 4.24 -9.15 -12.23
C VAL A 22 4.16 -8.51 -13.63
N ILE A 23 4.42 -7.21 -13.75
CA ILE A 23 4.34 -6.50 -15.02
C ILE A 23 5.43 -6.92 -15.99
N ARG A 24 6.67 -7.12 -15.53
CA ARG A 24 7.74 -7.69 -16.36
C ARG A 24 7.39 -9.04 -16.95
N THR A 25 6.67 -9.86 -16.16
CA THR A 25 6.29 -11.21 -16.57
C THR A 25 5.14 -11.21 -17.58
N HIS A 26 4.14 -10.35 -17.37
CA HIS A 26 2.87 -10.43 -18.12
C HIS A 26 2.66 -9.32 -19.15
N GLN A 27 3.20 -8.12 -18.94
CA GLN A 27 3.02 -6.94 -19.79
C GLN A 27 4.29 -6.06 -19.77
N PRO A 28 5.46 -6.57 -20.19
CA PRO A 28 6.73 -5.84 -20.11
C PRO A 28 6.70 -4.49 -20.84
N GLU A 29 5.84 -4.33 -21.85
CA GLU A 29 5.67 -3.11 -22.62
C GLU A 29 5.28 -1.88 -21.77
N ILE A 30 4.64 -2.06 -20.61
CA ILE A 30 4.24 -0.96 -19.73
C ILE A 30 5.18 -0.74 -18.53
N GLU A 31 6.26 -1.52 -18.37
CA GLU A 31 7.15 -1.40 -17.20
C GLU A 31 7.70 0.02 -17.04
N ARG A 32 8.11 0.63 -18.15
CA ARG A 32 8.68 1.99 -18.18
C ARG A 32 7.73 3.05 -17.62
N VAL A 33 6.41 2.85 -17.78
CA VAL A 33 5.42 3.82 -17.31
C VAL A 33 5.37 3.86 -15.79
N LEU A 34 5.53 2.71 -15.13
CA LEU A 34 5.65 2.65 -13.66
C LEU A 34 6.97 3.24 -13.16
N ALA A 35 8.00 3.30 -13.99
CA ALA A 35 9.22 4.04 -13.68
C ALA A 35 9.05 5.57 -13.80
N GLY A 36 7.85 6.05 -14.17
CA GLY A 36 7.54 7.46 -14.36
C GLY A 36 7.89 7.98 -15.76
N GLU A 37 8.24 7.10 -16.70
CA GLU A 37 8.50 7.51 -18.07
C GLU A 37 7.19 7.84 -18.81
N PRO A 38 7.20 8.88 -19.67
CA PRO A 38 6.04 9.23 -20.46
C PRO A 38 5.72 8.12 -21.47
N LEU A 39 4.43 7.85 -21.65
CA LEU A 39 3.95 7.01 -22.75
C LEU A 39 4.04 7.78 -24.07
N ASP A 40 4.31 7.08 -25.17
CA ASP A 40 4.22 7.65 -26.51
C ASP A 40 2.79 8.19 -26.77
N PRO A 41 2.62 9.47 -27.17
CA PRO A 41 1.32 10.02 -27.56
C PRO A 41 0.62 9.26 -28.69
N GLN A 42 1.36 8.50 -29.51
CA GLN A 42 0.85 7.65 -30.58
C GLN A 42 0.70 6.17 -30.17
N ALA A 43 0.83 5.87 -28.88
CA ALA A 43 0.64 4.52 -28.36
C ALA A 43 -0.76 3.96 -28.71
N PRO A 44 -0.87 2.65 -29.00
CA PRO A 44 -2.15 2.00 -29.17
C PRO A 44 -3.05 2.21 -27.94
N PRO A 45 -4.37 2.43 -28.12
CA PRO A 45 -5.30 2.64 -27.00
C PRO A 45 -5.25 1.54 -25.93
N GLU A 46 -4.99 0.30 -26.35
CA GLU A 46 -4.85 -0.85 -25.45
C GLU A 46 -3.64 -0.70 -24.52
N LEU A 47 -2.53 -0.15 -25.03
CA LEU A 47 -1.33 0.10 -24.24
C LEU A 47 -1.58 1.22 -23.22
N VAL A 48 -2.28 2.29 -23.64
CA VAL A 48 -2.71 3.38 -22.76
C VAL A 48 -3.59 2.85 -21.65
N ALA A 49 -4.58 2.02 -21.98
CA ALA A 49 -5.50 1.43 -21.01
C ALA A 49 -4.77 0.55 -19.98
N ARG A 50 -3.83 -0.28 -20.43
CA ARG A 50 -2.97 -1.12 -19.57
C ARG A 50 -2.10 -0.27 -18.63
N ALA A 51 -1.50 0.79 -19.14
CA ALA A 51 -0.70 1.72 -18.34
C ALA A 51 -1.54 2.41 -17.24
N ILE A 52 -2.73 2.90 -17.58
CA ILE A 52 -3.67 3.48 -16.60
C ILE A 52 -4.09 2.44 -15.57
N GLN A 53 -4.37 1.20 -16.01
CA GLN A 53 -4.74 0.12 -15.11
C GLN A 53 -3.61 -0.21 -14.12
N ALA A 54 -2.36 -0.31 -14.59
CA ALA A 54 -1.20 -0.53 -13.72
C ALA A 54 -1.00 0.60 -12.70
N GLN A 55 -1.20 1.86 -13.12
CA GLN A 55 -1.18 2.99 -12.20
C GLN A 55 -2.30 2.90 -11.15
N GLY A 56 -3.50 2.47 -11.56
CA GLY A 56 -4.61 2.20 -10.65
C GLY A 56 -4.29 1.11 -9.63
N MET A 57 -3.67 0.00 -10.06
CA MET A 57 -3.20 -1.06 -9.17
C MET A 57 -2.18 -0.53 -8.17
N TRP A 58 -1.24 0.32 -8.61
CA TRP A 58 -0.26 0.94 -7.72
C TRP A 58 -0.93 1.81 -6.65
N PHE A 59 -1.90 2.65 -7.01
CA PHE A 59 -2.65 3.44 -6.02
C PHE A 59 -3.42 2.58 -5.02
N GLN A 60 -4.03 1.47 -5.48
CA GLN A 60 -4.69 0.52 -4.60
C GLN A 60 -3.70 -0.13 -3.60
N LEU A 61 -2.50 -0.50 -4.06
CA LEU A 61 -1.45 -1.03 -3.20
C LEU A 61 -0.96 -0.02 -2.17
N LEU A 62 -0.82 1.25 -2.55
CA LEU A 62 -0.51 2.34 -1.62
C LEU A 62 -1.59 2.47 -0.53
N SER A 63 -2.87 2.47 -0.90
CA SER A 63 -3.97 2.48 0.08
C SER A 63 -3.93 1.28 1.03
N ILE A 64 -3.61 0.09 0.51
CA ILE A 64 -3.45 -1.11 1.35
C ILE A 64 -2.28 -0.95 2.33
N ALA A 65 -1.14 -0.41 1.87
CA ALA A 65 0.02 -0.17 2.72
C ALA A 65 -0.28 0.84 3.84
N GLU A 66 -1.00 1.91 3.53
CA GLU A 66 -1.45 2.92 4.51
C GLU A 66 -2.37 2.30 5.57
N GLN A 67 -3.37 1.53 5.13
CA GLN A 67 -4.29 0.84 6.04
C GLN A 67 -3.56 -0.18 6.91
N ASN A 68 -2.59 -0.91 6.35
CA ASN A 68 -1.76 -1.86 7.10
C ASN A 68 -0.92 -1.15 8.17
N ALA A 69 -0.28 -0.02 7.84
CA ALA A 69 0.47 0.79 8.78
C ALA A 69 -0.42 1.34 9.90
N ALA A 70 -1.61 1.85 9.55
CA ALA A 70 -2.58 2.36 10.53
C ALA A 70 -3.07 1.26 11.49
N MET A 71 -3.37 0.06 10.99
CA MET A 71 -3.76 -1.08 11.84
C MET A 71 -2.64 -1.50 12.78
N ARG A 72 -1.39 -1.55 12.29
CA ARG A 72 -0.22 -1.87 13.11
C ARG A 72 -0.01 -0.84 14.22
N GLN A 73 -0.13 0.45 13.90
CA GLN A 73 -0.02 1.53 14.86
C GLN A 73 -1.09 1.42 15.96
N ARG A 74 -2.34 1.05 15.61
CA ARG A 74 -3.41 0.81 16.59
C ARG A 74 -3.05 -0.32 17.55
N ARG A 75 -2.62 -1.48 17.03
CA ARG A 75 -2.17 -2.62 17.85
C ARG A 75 -0.98 -2.29 18.74
N GLN A 76 -0.02 -1.51 18.25
CA GLN A 76 1.13 -1.11 19.06
C GLN A 76 0.69 -0.26 20.26
N ARG A 77 -0.24 0.68 20.06
CA ARG A 77 -0.82 1.49 21.14
C ARG A 77 -1.63 0.64 22.14
N GLU A 78 -2.32 -0.39 21.66
CA GLU A 78 -3.03 -1.38 22.49
C GLU A 78 -2.07 -2.15 23.40
N VAL A 79 -0.92 -2.56 22.87
CA VAL A 79 0.10 -3.32 23.62
C VAL A 79 0.86 -2.42 24.62
N GLU A 80 1.24 -1.20 24.23
CA GLU A 80 2.05 -0.29 25.07
C GLU A 80 1.28 0.28 26.28
N ARG A 81 -0.04 0.44 26.18
CA ARG A 81 -0.87 1.00 27.27
C ARG A 81 -1.49 -0.05 28.19
N GLY A 82 -1.29 -1.33 27.88
CA GLY A 82 -1.94 -2.45 28.58
C GLY A 82 -3.42 -2.58 28.24
N HIS A 83 -3.95 -3.80 28.38
CA HIS A 83 -5.38 -4.12 28.13
C HIS A 83 -6.36 -3.29 28.98
N ASP A 84 -5.90 -2.67 30.07
CA ASP A 84 -6.75 -1.95 31.03
C ASP A 84 -7.27 -0.58 30.53
N GLN A 85 -6.74 -0.04 29.42
CA GLN A 85 -7.11 1.30 28.94
C GLN A 85 -7.68 1.36 27.52
N LEU A 86 -8.07 0.22 26.94
CA LEU A 86 -8.75 0.23 25.65
C LEU A 86 -10.20 0.65 25.77
N ARG A 87 -10.44 1.95 25.58
CA ARG A 87 -11.79 2.52 25.44
C ARG A 87 -12.56 1.82 24.32
N GLY A 88 -13.55 1.02 24.70
CA GLY A 88 -14.48 0.35 23.77
C GLY A 88 -14.34 -1.17 23.62
N THR A 89 -13.47 -1.84 24.37
CA THR A 89 -13.42 -3.32 24.43
C THR A 89 -14.33 -3.90 25.52
N PHE A 90 -14.84 -5.12 25.30
CA PHE A 90 -15.72 -5.84 26.24
C PHE A 90 -15.16 -5.92 27.67
N ALA A 91 -13.84 -5.94 27.85
CA ALA A 91 -13.20 -5.92 29.16
C ALA A 91 -13.64 -4.73 30.03
N GLN A 92 -13.88 -3.55 29.44
CA GLN A 92 -14.39 -2.38 30.15
C GLN A 92 -15.87 -2.44 30.53
N VAL A 93 -16.65 -3.28 29.84
CA VAL A 93 -18.09 -3.42 30.09
C VAL A 93 -18.35 -4.41 31.24
N VAL A 94 -17.45 -5.37 31.45
CA VAL A 94 -17.60 -6.40 32.49
C VAL A 94 -17.02 -5.96 33.84
N SER A 95 -16.12 -4.98 33.86
CA SER A 95 -15.48 -4.47 35.08
C SER A 95 -16.17 -3.25 35.72
N ALA A 96 -17.33 -2.83 35.21
CA ALA A 96 -18.13 -1.70 35.71
C ALA A 96 -19.42 -2.22 36.37
#